data_AF-A0A7C1PK13-F1
#
_entry.id   AF-A0A7C1PK13-F1
#
_cell.length_a   1.000
_cell.length_b   1.000
_cell.length_c   1.000
_cell.angle_alpha   90.00
_cell.angle_beta   90.00
_cell.angle_gamma   90.00
#
_symmetry.space_group_name_H-M   'P 1'
#
loop_
_entity.id
_entity.type
_entity.pdbx_description
1 polymer ?
#
loop_
_entity_poly.entity_id
_entity_poly.type
_entity_poly.pdbx_seq_one_letter_code
_entity_poly.pdbx_strand_id
1 'polypeptide(L)' 'MAKIKITLEGYRCERCEHEWIPRTKEYPIICPKCKSPYWDKPKTDRSEAAKTKKPMGNKDLKYV' A
#
# COMPACT_ATOMS: atom_id res chain seq x y z
N MET A 1 -20.14 -36.06 15.40
CA MET A 1 -20.01 -34.60 15.50
C MET A 1 -19.50 -34.08 14.15
N ALA A 2 -20.24 -33.17 13.50
CA ALA A 2 -19.88 -32.68 12.16
C ALA A 2 -18.77 -31.61 12.24
N LYS A 3 -17.74 -31.72 11.40
CA LYS A 3 -16.70 -30.68 11.23
C LYS A 3 -17.11 -29.75 10.09
N ILE A 4 -16.99 -28.44 10.31
CA ILE A 4 -17.18 -27.41 9.29
C ILE A 4 -15.89 -26.62 9.08
N LYS A 5 -15.72 -26.05 7.89
CA LYS A 5 -14.63 -25.11 7.56
C LYS A 5 -15.15 -23.68 7.70
N ILE A 6 -14.43 -22.84 8.43
CA ILE A 6 -14.74 -21.42 8.60
C ILE A 6 -13.60 -20.63 7.95
N THR A 7 -13.95 -19.76 7.00
CA THR A 7 -13.03 -18.80 6.38
C THR A 7 -13.25 -17.43 7.01
N LEU A 8 -12.16 -16.75 7.37
CA LEU A 8 -12.17 -15.42 7.98
C LEU A 8 -11.40 -14.45 7.10
N GLU A 9 -11.93 -13.24 6.95
CA GLU A 9 -11.26 -12.13 6.28
C GLU A 9 -10.39 -11.39 7.30
N GLY A 10 -9.15 -11.10 6.91
CA GLY A 10 -8.16 -10.40 7.72
C GLY A 10 -7.49 -9.28 6.94
N TYR A 11 -6.75 -8.45 7.65
CA TYR A 11 -5.99 -7.35 7.07
C TYR A 11 -4.49 -7.61 7.25
N ARG A 12 -3.70 -7.16 6.28
CA ARG A 12 -2.24 -7.17 6.31
C ARG A 12 -1.73 -5.73 6.25
N CYS A 13 -0.75 -5.41 7.07
CA CYS A 13 -0.10 -4.11 7.03
C CYS A 13 1.05 -4.11 6.01
N GLU A 14 0.98 -3.25 5.00
CA GLU A 14 2.00 -3.06 3.96
C GLU A 14 3.32 -2.45 4.48
N ARG A 15 3.36 -1.97 5.73
CA ARG A 15 4.54 -1.32 6.32
C ARG A 15 5.35 -2.21 7.26
N CYS A 16 4.68 -3.09 8.00
CA CYS A 16 5.28 -3.95 9.03
C CYS A 16 4.90 -5.43 8.91
N GLU A 17 4.12 -5.76 7.87
CA GLU A 17 3.72 -7.11 7.47
C GLU A 17 2.96 -7.90 8.53
N HIS A 18 2.38 -7.19 9.50
CA HIS A 18 1.52 -7.81 10.49
C HIS A 18 0.16 -8.13 9.90
N GLU A 19 -0.32 -9.34 10.15
CA GLU A 19 -1.65 -9.80 9.77
C GLU A 19 -2.53 -9.86 11.01
N TRP A 20 -3.77 -9.38 10.91
CA TRP A 20 -4.74 -9.44 11.99
C TRP A 20 -6.15 -9.63 11.48
N ILE A 21 -6.99 -10.26 12.30
CA ILE A 21 -8.42 -10.41 12.04
C ILE A 21 -9.15 -9.32 12.85
N PRO A 22 -9.90 -8.42 12.20
CA PRO A 22 -10.64 -7.37 12.88
C PRO A 22 -11.74 -8.00 13.75
N ARG A 23 -11.98 -7.43 14.93
CA ARG A 23 -13.07 -7.88 15.81
C ARG A 23 -14.42 -7.31 15.39
N THR A 24 -14.42 -6.15 14.74
CA THR A 24 -15.60 -5.47 14.20
C THR A 24 -15.58 -5.56 12.68
N LYS A 25 -16.74 -5.36 12.05
CA LYS A 25 -16.85 -5.26 10.58
C LYS A 25 -16.29 -3.94 10.02
N GLU A 26 -15.86 -3.04 10.89
CA GLU A 26 -15.38 -1.72 10.49
C GLU A 26 -13.95 -1.78 9.98
N TYR A 27 -13.65 -0.91 9.02
CA TYR A 27 -12.32 -0.79 8.45
C TYR A 27 -11.33 -0.26 9.50
N PRO A 28 -10.19 -0.93 9.75
CA PRO A 28 -9.27 -0.51 10.77
C PRO A 28 -8.60 0.80 10.37
N ILE A 29 -8.63 1.78 11.28
CA ILE A 29 -8.01 3.08 11.05
C ILE A 29 -6.49 3.00 11.25
N ILE A 30 -6.03 2.08 12.11
CA ILE A 30 -4.64 2.01 12.57
C ILE A 30 -4.18 0.55 12.64
N CYS A 31 -2.93 0.26 12.27
CA CYS A 31 -2.32 -1.05 12.48
C CYS A 31 -2.09 -1.33 13.99
N PRO A 32 -2.50 -2.50 14.53
CA PRO A 32 -2.35 -2.82 15.95
C PRO A 32 -0.90 -3.02 16.40
N LYS A 33 0.02 -3.37 15.48
CA LYS A 33 1.45 -3.60 15.79
C LYS A 33 2.27 -2.32 15.76
N CYS A 34 2.27 -1.60 14.64
CA CYS A 34 3.14 -0.43 14.44
C CYS A 34 2.44 0.92 14.67
N LYS A 35 1.13 0.91 14.95
CA LYS A 35 0.30 2.10 15.15
C LYS A 35 0.27 3.07 13.96
N SER A 36 0.62 2.59 12.76
CA SER A 36 0.54 3.39 11.55
C SER A 36 -0.91 3.53 11.08
N PRO A 37 -1.41 4.76 10.79
CA PRO A 37 -2.68 4.95 10.13
C PRO A 37 -2.64 4.57 8.64
N TYR A 38 -1.47 4.65 8.00
CA TYR A 38 -1.25 4.29 6.59
C TYR A 38 -0.84 2.83 6.43
N TRP A 39 -1.49 1.93 7.14
CA TRP A 39 -1.12 0.52 7.13
C TRP A 39 -1.46 -0.18 5.82
N ASP A 40 -2.42 0.37 5.07
CA ASP A 40 -2.94 -0.05 3.77
C ASP A 40 -2.12 0.48 2.59
N LYS A 41 -1.13 1.34 2.86
CA LYS A 41 -0.32 1.99 1.83
C LYS A 41 1.10 1.42 1.82
N PRO A 42 1.63 1.04 0.64
CA PRO A 42 3.04 0.69 0.53
C PRO A 42 3.89 1.90 0.89
N LYS A 43 5.08 1.65 1.44
CA LYS A 43 6.05 2.72 1.63
C LYS A 43 6.47 3.19 0.25
N THR A 44 6.22 4.45 -0.09
CA THR A 44 6.80 5.05 -1.28
C THR A 44 8.32 5.08 -1.09
N ASP A 45 9.04 4.15 -1.69
CA ASP A 45 10.45 4.40 -1.96
C ASP A 45 10.52 5.59 -2.91
N ARG A 46 11.48 6.49 -2.68
CA ARG A 46 11.68 7.64 -3.57
C ARG A 46 12.08 7.24 -4.99
N SER A 47 12.31 5.95 -5.27
CA SER A 47 12.74 5.43 -6.57
C SER A 47 11.60 5.14 -7.56
N GLU A 48 10.35 4.92 -7.12
CA GLU A 48 9.23 4.66 -8.02
C GLU A 48 8.56 5.92 -8.60
N ALA A 49 8.61 7.06 -7.91
CA ALA A 49 8.06 8.32 -8.43
C ALA A 49 8.85 8.92 -9.63
N ALA A 50 10.06 8.44 -9.89
CA ALA A 50 10.93 8.99 -10.93
C ALA A 50 10.67 8.44 -12.35
N LYS A 51 9.85 7.39 -12.51
CA LYS A 51 9.74 6.67 -13.80
C LYS A 51 8.77 7.25 -14.83
N THR A 52 7.99 8.31 -14.55
CA THR A 52 6.95 8.80 -15.48
C THR A 52 7.14 10.21 -16.07
N LYS A 53 8.36 10.77 -16.08
CA LYS A 53 8.61 11.99 -16.88
C LYS A 53 9.07 11.64 -18.29
N LYS A 54 8.12 11.50 -19.22
CA LYS A 54 8.35 11.44 -20.68
C LYS A 54 9.18 12.66 -21.13
N PRO A 55 10.36 12.52 -21.76
CA PRO A 55 11.09 13.67 -22.27
C PRO A 55 10.42 14.15 -23.57
N MET A 56 9.72 15.28 -23.53
CA MET A 56 9.32 16.01 -24.73
C MET A 56 10.41 17.04 -25.03
N GLY A 57 11.48 16.60 -25.69
CA GLY A 57 12.57 17.45 -26.14
C GLY A 57 12.31 17.97 -27.56
N ASN A 58 11.83 19.21 -27.69
CA ASN A 58 11.81 19.96 -28.95
C ASN A 58 13.22 20.51 -29.20
N LYS A 59 13.81 20.20 -30.35
CA LYS A 59 15.16 20.66 -30.75
C LYS A 59 15.11 21.39 -32.09
N ASP A 60 14.60 22.62 -32.13
CA ASP A 60 14.88 23.52 -33.27
C ASP A 60 14.82 24.99 -32.85
N LEU A 61 15.72 25.42 -31.96
CA LEU A 61 16.16 26.82 -31.92
C LEU A 61 17.63 26.87 -32.37
N LYS A 62 17.83 27.05 -33.67
CA LYS A 62 19.11 27.47 -34.24
C LYS A 62 19.16 28.99 -34.18
N TYR A 63 20.04 29.51 -33.33
CA TYR A 63 20.49 30.90 -33.35
C TYR A 63 22.02 30.87 -33.25
N VAL A 64 22.71 30.80 -34.39
CA VAL A 64 23.96 31.52 -34.75
C VAL A 64 24.09 31.46 -36.27
#